data_AF-A0A520M3Y5-F1
#
_entry.id   AF-A0A520M3Y5-F1
#
_cell.length_a   1.000
_cell.length_b   1.000
_cell.length_c   1.000
_cell.angle_alpha   90.00
_cell.angle_beta   90.00
_cell.angle_gamma   90.00
#
_symmetry.space_group_name_H-M   'P 1'
#
loop_
_entity.id
_entity.type
_entity.pdbx_description
1 polymer ?
#
loop_
_entity_poly.entity_id
_entity_poly.type
_entity_poly.pdbx_seq_one_letter_code
_entity_poly.pdbx_strand_id
1 'polypeptide(L)'
;MRERFLDSSPVARAALMVLAVLTGGNSAFAGELIPVVASLQLHREAVVVDARPGPECLKATIPGALCLSLDNVLNVKGRLANIRDIRWLLGSFGLSGNEYVVIFADEAVRRDGMATVLYLAGQARVSRLDEGVAVELVGRGRSGALSREVSFSQKVRIRHLIPAPLGRMEKTELAEFVAEVNRDASVSFSWPMGYL
;
A
#
# COMPACT_ATOMS: atom_id res chain seq x y z
N MET A 1 -66.70 56.78 -2.05
CA MET A 1 -67.37 56.58 -0.74
C MET A 1 -67.28 55.09 -0.39
N ARG A 2 -66.70 54.76 0.78
CA ARG A 2 -66.59 53.44 1.47
C ARG A 2 -65.70 52.37 0.79
N GLU A 3 -64.50 52.07 1.31
CA GLU A 3 -64.09 51.30 2.51
C GLU A 3 -64.09 49.76 2.37
N ARG A 4 -62.87 49.20 2.47
CA ARG A 4 -62.38 47.94 3.10
C ARG A 4 -63.26 46.67 3.02
N PHE A 5 -62.66 45.52 2.70
CA PHE A 5 -62.08 44.55 3.66
C PHE A 5 -61.56 43.29 2.94
N LEU A 6 -60.44 42.77 3.45
CA LEU A 6 -59.78 41.52 3.09
C LEU A 6 -60.51 40.30 3.66
N ASP A 7 -60.48 39.19 2.91
CA ASP A 7 -60.38 37.75 3.29
C ASP A 7 -61.19 36.93 2.27
N SER A 8 -60.84 35.72 1.85
CA SER A 8 -59.77 34.78 2.17
C SER A 8 -59.80 33.69 1.06
N SER A 9 -58.64 33.08 0.77
CA SER A 9 -58.42 31.94 -0.14
C SER A 9 -59.29 30.70 0.23
N PRO A 10 -59.33 29.56 -0.53
CA PRO A 10 -58.32 29.05 -1.48
C PRO A 10 -58.91 28.34 -2.73
N VAL A 11 -58.05 27.90 -3.66
CA VAL A 11 -58.05 26.54 -4.25
C VAL A 11 -57.04 26.50 -5.42
N ALA A 12 -56.00 25.69 -5.20
CA ALA A 12 -55.23 24.88 -6.15
C ALA A 12 -54.79 25.50 -7.49
N ARG A 13 -53.49 25.84 -7.58
CA ARG A 13 -52.72 25.65 -8.80
C ARG A 13 -51.49 24.81 -8.49
N ALA A 14 -51.58 23.54 -8.90
CA ALA A 14 -50.48 22.60 -8.90
C ALA A 14 -49.39 23.07 -9.87
N ALA A 15 -48.20 23.37 -9.36
CA ALA A 15 -47.01 23.58 -10.16
C ALA A 15 -46.19 22.28 -10.14
N LEU A 16 -46.21 21.57 -11.27
CA LEU A 16 -45.40 20.38 -11.50
C LEU A 16 -43.95 20.82 -11.78
N MET A 17 -43.08 20.82 -10.77
CA MET A 17 -41.64 20.93 -10.99
C MET A 17 -41.09 19.55 -11.35
N VAL A 18 -40.76 19.34 -12.63
CA VAL A 18 -39.93 18.21 -13.06
C VAL A 18 -38.49 18.53 -12.70
N LEU A 19 -38.03 18.00 -11.57
CA LEU A 19 -36.63 18.07 -11.17
C LEU A 19 -35.86 16.98 -11.95
N ALA A 20 -35.22 17.37 -13.05
CA ALA A 20 -34.29 16.50 -13.76
C ALA A 20 -33.05 16.28 -12.88
N VAL A 21 -33.04 15.16 -12.15
CA VAL A 21 -31.85 14.68 -11.44
C VAL A 21 -30.84 14.24 -12.49
N LEU A 22 -29.88 15.11 -12.80
CA LEU A 22 -28.66 14.74 -13.51
C LEU A 22 -27.90 13.78 -12.60
N THR A 23 -28.08 12.47 -12.82
CA THR A 23 -27.20 11.45 -12.27
C THR A 23 -25.84 11.59 -12.96
N GLY A 24 -25.05 12.55 -12.47
CA GLY A 24 -23.63 12.58 -12.74
C GLY A 24 -23.03 11.29 -12.21
N GLY A 25 -22.75 10.36 -13.11
CA GLY A 25 -21.95 9.18 -12.82
C GLY A 25 -20.57 9.67 -12.38
N ASN A 26 -20.39 9.83 -11.07
CA ASN A 26 -19.06 9.86 -10.49
C ASN A 26 -18.49 8.46 -10.67
N SER A 27 -17.86 8.21 -11.81
CA SER A 27 -16.80 7.22 -11.88
C SER A 27 -15.70 7.72 -10.95
N ALA A 28 -15.81 7.36 -9.67
CA ALA A 28 -14.67 7.40 -8.79
C ALA A 28 -13.63 6.50 -9.43
N PHE A 29 -12.62 7.08 -10.06
CA PHE A 29 -11.35 6.39 -10.24
C PHE A 29 -10.90 6.06 -8.82
N ALA A 30 -11.19 4.84 -8.36
CA ALA A 30 -10.61 4.34 -7.13
C ALA A 30 -9.10 4.44 -7.32
N GLY A 31 -8.46 5.33 -6.56
CA GLY A 31 -7.01 5.50 -6.65
C GLY A 31 -6.31 4.16 -6.45
N GLU A 32 -5.18 3.95 -7.12
CA GLU A 32 -4.36 2.75 -6.96
C GLU A 32 -4.12 2.46 -5.47
N LEU A 33 -4.28 1.20 -5.08
CA LEU A 33 -4.08 0.75 -3.69
C LEU A 33 -2.61 0.77 -3.29
N ILE A 34 -1.72 0.52 -4.27
CA ILE A 34 -0.27 0.58 -4.13
C ILE A 34 0.28 1.49 -5.25
N PRO A 35 0.14 2.82 -5.11
CA PRO A 35 0.45 3.76 -6.17
C PRO A 35 1.95 3.88 -6.43
N VAL A 36 2.29 4.23 -7.68
CA VAL A 36 3.64 4.69 -8.05
C VAL A 36 3.79 6.17 -7.68
N VAL A 37 4.97 6.56 -7.18
CA VAL A 37 5.33 7.95 -6.91
C VAL A 37 6.54 8.36 -7.72
N ALA A 38 6.48 9.55 -8.31
CA ALA A 38 7.53 10.10 -9.17
C ALA A 38 8.57 10.95 -8.41
N SER A 39 8.42 11.13 -7.10
CA SER A 39 9.38 11.92 -6.31
C SER A 39 9.29 11.61 -4.82
N LEU A 40 10.45 11.41 -4.19
CA LEU A 40 10.57 11.34 -2.73
C LEU A 40 10.48 12.72 -2.06
N GLN A 41 10.73 13.81 -2.79
CA GLN A 41 10.74 15.16 -2.23
C GLN A 41 9.35 15.63 -1.78
N LEU A 42 8.30 15.08 -2.39
CA LEU A 42 6.90 15.33 -2.02
C LEU A 42 6.44 14.46 -0.84
N HIS A 43 7.29 13.54 -0.38
CA HIS A 43 6.99 12.54 0.63
C HIS A 43 8.16 12.45 1.63
N ARG A 44 8.63 13.59 2.14
CA ARG A 44 9.84 13.66 2.98
C ARG A 44 9.68 12.95 4.32
N GLU A 45 8.44 12.80 4.77
CA GLU A 45 8.06 12.06 5.96
C GLU A 45 7.90 10.54 5.72
N ALA A 46 7.99 10.09 4.46
CA ALA A 46 7.91 8.68 4.15
C ALA A 46 9.18 7.94 4.62
N VAL A 47 8.96 6.74 5.15
CA VAL A 47 10.04 5.81 5.40
C VAL A 47 10.39 5.14 4.08
N VAL A 48 11.64 5.28 3.65
CA VAL A 48 12.13 4.63 2.45
C VAL A 48 12.60 3.22 2.79
N VAL A 49 12.08 2.24 2.07
CA VAL A 49 12.57 0.86 2.09
C VAL A 49 13.31 0.59 0.78
N ASP A 50 14.60 0.30 0.87
CA ASP A 50 15.41 -0.16 -0.26
C ASP A 50 15.41 -1.69 -0.30
N ALA A 51 14.74 -2.24 -1.32
CA ALA A 51 14.51 -3.66 -1.51
C ALA A 51 15.57 -4.37 -2.38
N ARG A 52 16.66 -3.68 -2.71
CA ARG A 52 17.83 -4.28 -3.37
C ARG A 52 18.56 -5.27 -2.46
N PRO A 53 19.47 -6.10 -3.00
CA PRO A 53 20.29 -6.98 -2.17
C PRO A 53 20.93 -6.24 -1.00
N GLY A 54 20.86 -6.84 0.20
CA GLY A 54 21.31 -6.21 1.45
C GLY A 54 22.73 -5.60 1.38
N PRO A 55 23.74 -6.32 0.85
CA PRO A 55 25.09 -5.77 0.72
C PRO A 55 25.18 -4.50 -0.14
N GLU A 56 24.35 -4.38 -1.19
CA GLU A 56 24.32 -3.21 -2.07
C GLU A 56 23.70 -2.01 -1.35
N CYS A 57 22.53 -2.21 -0.72
CA CYS A 57 21.87 -1.16 0.05
C CYS A 57 22.74 -0.66 1.22
N LEU A 58 23.36 -1.57 1.97
CA LEU A 58 24.20 -1.21 3.11
C LEU A 58 25.44 -0.41 2.69
N LYS A 59 25.96 -0.69 1.49
CA LYS A 59 27.09 0.05 0.92
C LYS A 59 26.69 1.47 0.50
N ALA A 60 25.57 1.60 -0.21
CA ALA A 60 25.11 2.86 -0.78
C ALA A 60 23.61 2.82 -1.07
N THR A 61 22.85 3.73 -0.47
CA THR A 61 21.40 3.84 -0.68
C THR A 61 20.91 5.29 -0.52
N ILE A 62 19.60 5.50 -0.62
CA ILE A 62 18.94 6.75 -0.27
C ILE A 62 19.22 7.06 1.21
N PRO A 63 19.64 8.28 1.58
CA PRO A 63 19.91 8.64 2.96
C PRO A 63 18.77 8.26 3.93
N GLY A 64 19.10 7.46 4.94
CA GLY A 64 18.16 7.02 5.96
C GLY A 64 17.26 5.84 5.58
N ALA A 65 17.40 5.29 4.37
CA ALA A 65 16.61 4.13 3.93
C ALA A 65 16.87 2.88 4.78
N LEU A 66 15.81 2.08 4.93
CA LEU A 66 15.86 0.76 5.54
C LEU A 66 16.32 -0.26 4.49
N CYS A 67 17.42 -0.96 4.76
CA CYS A 67 17.92 -2.04 3.91
C CYS A 67 17.18 -3.34 4.20
N LEU A 68 15.97 -3.43 3.65
CA LEU A 68 15.10 -4.59 3.76
C LEU A 68 14.87 -5.16 2.36
N SER A 69 15.69 -6.14 2.00
CA SER A 69 15.64 -6.84 0.71
C SER A 69 14.45 -7.79 0.64
N LEU A 70 13.95 -8.04 -0.57
CA LEU A 70 13.02 -9.15 -0.84
C LEU A 70 13.61 -10.52 -0.43
N ASP A 71 14.93 -10.65 -0.46
CA ASP A 71 15.63 -11.87 -0.02
C ASP A 71 15.61 -12.04 1.52
N ASN A 72 15.15 -11.05 2.29
CA ASN A 72 14.95 -11.20 3.74
C ASN A 72 13.63 -11.88 4.09
N VAL A 73 12.66 -11.91 3.16
CA VAL A 73 11.33 -12.51 3.36
C VAL A 73 11.14 -13.78 2.55
N LEU A 74 11.97 -14.00 1.53
CA LEU A 74 12.07 -15.25 0.76
C LEU A 74 13.30 -16.03 1.19
N ASN A 75 13.17 -17.34 1.38
CA ASN A 75 14.34 -18.21 1.55
C ASN A 75 15.00 -18.55 0.20
N VAL A 76 16.17 -19.20 0.25
CA VAL A 76 16.96 -19.61 -0.94
C VAL A 76 16.22 -20.54 -1.91
N LYS A 77 15.08 -21.12 -1.50
CA LYS A 77 14.22 -21.98 -2.33
C LYS A 77 12.95 -21.26 -2.79
N GLY A 78 12.89 -19.93 -2.68
CA GLY A 78 11.72 -19.13 -3.03
C GLY A 78 10.54 -19.33 -2.08
N ARG A 79 10.74 -19.74 -0.83
CA ARG A 79 9.62 -19.83 0.12
C ARG A 79 9.47 -18.55 0.90
N LEU A 80 8.27 -18.00 0.87
CA LEU A 80 7.90 -16.84 1.65
C LEU A 80 7.77 -17.21 3.14
N ALA A 81 8.21 -16.30 4.01
CA ALA A 81 8.00 -16.41 5.45
C ALA A 81 6.50 -16.30 5.80
N ASN A 82 6.07 -16.93 6.88
CA ASN A 82 4.70 -16.74 7.39
C ASN A 82 4.50 -15.28 7.86
N ILE A 83 3.25 -14.82 7.97
CA ILE A 83 2.98 -13.41 8.28
C ILE A 83 3.55 -12.98 9.64
N ARG A 84 3.61 -13.90 10.61
CA ARG A 84 4.09 -13.61 11.96
C ARG A 84 5.57 -13.26 11.92
N ASP A 85 6.36 -14.05 11.20
CA ASP A 85 7.80 -13.85 11.04
C ASP A 85 8.08 -12.58 10.23
N ILE A 86 7.29 -12.31 9.18
CA ILE A 86 7.39 -11.03 8.46
C ILE A 86 7.11 -9.87 9.40
N ARG A 87 6.01 -9.88 10.16
CA ARG A 87 5.68 -8.77 11.08
C ARG A 87 6.67 -8.61 12.23
N TRP A 88 7.34 -9.69 12.63
CA TRP A 88 8.46 -9.62 13.56
C TRP A 88 9.66 -8.92 12.91
N LEU A 89 10.05 -9.35 11.70
CA LEU A 89 11.11 -8.74 10.91
C LEU A 89 10.86 -7.25 10.66
N LEU A 90 9.67 -6.87 10.20
CA LEU A 90 9.33 -5.46 9.95
C LEU A 90 9.51 -4.61 11.23
N GLY A 91 9.16 -5.16 12.39
CA GLY A 91 9.37 -4.48 13.67
C GLY A 91 10.83 -4.37 14.10
N SER A 92 11.74 -5.23 13.62
CA SER A 92 13.19 -5.07 13.85
C SER A 92 13.80 -3.94 13.03
N PHE A 93 13.12 -3.50 11.98
CA PHE A 93 13.44 -2.29 11.22
C PHE A 93 12.72 -1.03 11.76
N GLY A 94 12.01 -1.15 12.89
CA GLY A 94 11.28 -0.04 13.51
C GLY A 94 9.92 0.27 12.87
N LEU A 95 9.41 -0.57 11.97
CA LEU A 95 8.10 -0.38 11.36
C LEU A 95 6.98 -0.85 12.30
N SER A 96 6.03 0.05 12.61
CA SER A 96 4.82 -0.26 13.37
C SER A 96 3.63 -0.64 12.47
N GLY A 97 3.72 -0.32 11.18
CA GLY A 97 2.66 -0.47 10.20
C GLY A 97 1.88 0.82 9.94
N ASN A 98 2.07 1.88 10.74
CA ASN A 98 1.37 3.15 10.58
C ASN A 98 2.05 4.12 9.61
N GLU A 99 3.34 3.89 9.36
CA GLU A 99 4.17 4.76 8.55
C GLU A 99 3.68 4.79 7.10
N TYR A 100 3.98 5.88 6.41
CA TYR A 100 3.94 5.84 4.96
C TYR A 100 5.27 5.27 4.46
N VAL A 101 5.21 4.13 3.77
CA VAL A 101 6.40 3.50 3.20
C VAL A 101 6.45 3.70 1.69
N VAL A 102 7.61 4.14 1.19
CA VAL A 102 7.93 4.17 -0.24
C VAL A 102 9.05 3.17 -0.51
N ILE A 103 8.82 2.27 -1.47
CA ILE A 103 9.76 1.20 -1.79
C ILE A 103 10.56 1.56 -3.02
N PHE A 104 11.88 1.42 -2.91
CA PHE A 104 12.85 1.59 -3.97
C PHE A 104 13.55 0.26 -4.27
N ALA A 105 13.78 -0.03 -5.54
CA ALA A 105 14.76 -1.02 -5.99
C ALA A 105 15.17 -0.72 -7.44
N ASP A 106 16.31 -1.26 -7.88
CA ASP A 106 16.78 -1.15 -9.26
C ASP A 106 15.97 -2.04 -10.23
N GLU A 107 15.20 -3.01 -9.70
CA GLU A 107 14.34 -3.92 -10.48
C GLU A 107 12.88 -3.82 -10.00
N ALA A 108 11.93 -3.55 -10.92
CA ALA A 108 10.49 -3.56 -10.63
C ALA A 108 10.02 -4.80 -9.86
N VAL A 109 10.49 -5.99 -10.23
CA VAL A 109 10.06 -7.24 -9.60
C VAL A 109 10.39 -7.25 -8.10
N ARG A 110 11.56 -6.74 -7.70
CA ARG A 110 11.94 -6.63 -6.29
C ARG A 110 11.12 -5.57 -5.56
N ARG A 111 10.97 -4.39 -6.18
CA ARG A 111 10.20 -3.26 -5.65
C ARG A 111 8.75 -3.66 -5.41
N ASP A 112 8.11 -4.23 -6.42
CA ASP A 112 6.69 -4.60 -6.42
C ASP A 112 6.46 -5.80 -5.50
N GLY A 113 7.35 -6.80 -5.51
CA GLY A 113 7.25 -7.93 -4.61
C GLY A 113 7.35 -7.53 -3.13
N MET A 114 8.25 -6.61 -2.78
CA MET A 114 8.32 -6.07 -1.43
C MET A 114 7.08 -5.23 -1.09
N ALA A 115 6.51 -4.51 -2.07
CA ALA A 115 5.28 -3.75 -1.88
C ALA A 115 4.09 -4.66 -1.54
N THR A 116 3.96 -5.78 -2.24
CA THR A 116 2.99 -6.83 -1.93
C THR A 116 3.17 -7.35 -0.51
N VAL A 117 4.40 -7.64 -0.09
CA VAL A 117 4.68 -8.13 1.27
C VAL A 117 4.24 -7.13 2.34
N LEU A 118 4.63 -5.86 2.25
CA LEU A 118 4.25 -4.84 3.23
C LEU A 118 2.74 -4.58 3.21
N TYR A 119 2.13 -4.54 2.01
CA TYR A 119 0.70 -4.39 1.86
C TYR A 119 -0.05 -5.54 2.51
N LEU A 120 0.25 -6.79 2.19
CA LEU A 120 -0.45 -7.93 2.76
C LEU A 120 -0.23 -8.06 4.28
N ALA A 121 0.97 -7.71 4.78
CA ALA A 121 1.29 -7.66 6.21
C ALA A 121 0.52 -6.60 7.00
N GLY A 122 -0.09 -5.62 6.32
CA GLY A 122 -0.95 -4.61 6.93
C GLY A 122 -0.37 -3.20 7.00
N GLN A 123 0.75 -2.90 6.32
CA GLN A 123 1.29 -1.54 6.28
C GLN A 123 0.22 -0.57 5.76
N ALA A 124 -0.11 0.46 6.52
CA ALA A 124 -1.26 1.32 6.26
C ALA A 124 -1.18 1.98 4.87
N ARG A 125 0.00 2.49 4.51
CA ARG A 125 0.26 3.18 3.25
C ARG A 125 1.56 2.66 2.64
N VAL A 126 1.48 2.15 1.42
CA VAL A 126 2.62 1.64 0.65
C VAL A 126 2.58 2.27 -0.72
N SER A 127 3.71 2.81 -1.17
CA SER A 127 3.91 3.27 -2.53
C SER A 127 5.23 2.74 -3.09
N ARG A 128 5.37 2.87 -4.40
CA ARG A 128 6.52 2.36 -5.14
C ARG A 128 7.19 3.52 -5.86
N LEU A 129 8.49 3.67 -5.70
CA LEU A 129 9.23 4.70 -6.44
C LEU A 129 9.28 4.31 -7.91
N ASP A 130 8.93 5.25 -8.78
CA ASP A 130 9.00 5.07 -10.23
C ASP A 130 10.44 4.74 -10.69
N GLU A 131 10.59 3.86 -11.67
CA GLU A 131 11.91 3.41 -12.16
C GLU A 131 12.66 4.51 -12.93
N GLY A 132 11.94 5.48 -13.50
CA GLY A 132 12.51 6.59 -14.24
C GLY A 132 13.08 7.70 -13.35
N VAL A 133 12.91 7.61 -12.03
CA VAL A 133 13.42 8.62 -11.10
C VAL A 133 14.90 8.39 -10.85
N ALA A 134 15.71 9.38 -11.20
CA ALA A 134 17.12 9.38 -10.82
C ALA A 134 17.26 9.51 -9.29
N VAL A 135 17.87 8.51 -8.67
CA VAL A 135 18.10 8.46 -7.23
C VAL A 135 19.59 8.55 -6.93
N GLU A 136 19.96 9.46 -6.05
CA GLU A 136 21.34 9.57 -5.58
C GLU A 136 21.57 8.64 -4.37
N LEU A 137 22.43 7.64 -4.53
CA LEU A 137 22.73 6.61 -3.53
C LEU A 137 23.99 6.97 -2.73
N VAL A 138 23.90 8.03 -1.94
CA VAL A 138 25.04 8.57 -1.15
C VAL A 138 24.94 8.27 0.35
N GLY A 139 23.82 7.72 0.80
CA GLY A 139 23.57 7.38 2.19
C GLY A 139 24.11 6.01 2.58
N ARG A 140 24.34 5.82 3.88
CA ARG A 140 24.46 4.49 4.49
C ARG A 140 23.07 4.00 4.88
N GLY A 141 22.70 2.83 4.41
CA GLY A 141 21.42 2.23 4.75
C GLY A 141 21.40 1.65 6.16
N ARG A 142 20.20 1.48 6.71
CA ARG A 142 19.98 0.94 8.05
C ARG A 142 19.57 -0.52 7.96
N SER A 143 20.31 -1.41 8.62
CA SER A 143 19.87 -2.79 8.84
C SER A 143 18.84 -2.87 9.97
N GLY A 144 18.07 -3.96 10.00
CA GLY A 144 17.24 -4.28 11.17
C GLY A 144 18.10 -4.63 12.40
N ALA A 145 17.55 -4.38 13.59
CA ALA A 145 18.16 -4.77 14.84
C ALA A 145 18.03 -6.29 15.11
N LEU A 146 18.83 -6.79 16.06
CA LEU A 146 18.77 -8.21 16.50
C LEU A 146 17.49 -8.52 17.30
N SER A 147 16.88 -7.50 17.87
CA SER A 147 15.59 -7.55 18.55
C SER A 147 14.59 -6.64 17.85
N ARG A 148 13.31 -6.84 18.16
CA ARG A 148 12.25 -5.98 17.64
C ARG A 148 12.34 -4.60 18.29
N GLU A 149 12.55 -3.55 17.49
CA GLU A 149 12.54 -2.16 17.97
C GLU A 149 11.10 -1.70 18.28
N VAL A 150 10.14 -2.08 17.43
CA VAL A 150 8.74 -1.63 17.51
C VAL A 150 7.76 -2.76 17.22
N SER A 151 6.60 -2.73 17.88
CA SER A 151 5.51 -3.68 17.58
C SER A 151 4.71 -3.30 16.33
N PHE A 152 4.97 -4.00 15.22
CA PHE A 152 4.10 -4.05 14.04
C PHE A 152 2.71 -4.59 14.39
N SER A 153 1.74 -3.69 14.51
CA SER A 153 0.44 -3.95 15.14
C SER A 153 -0.75 -3.79 14.20
N GLN A 154 -0.52 -3.28 12.98
CA GLN A 154 -1.59 -3.14 12.00
C GLN A 154 -2.25 -4.46 11.62
N LYS A 155 -3.49 -4.36 11.15
CA LYS A 155 -4.30 -5.52 10.74
C LYS A 155 -3.77 -6.08 9.43
N VAL A 156 -3.45 -7.37 9.44
CA VAL A 156 -3.16 -8.13 8.21
C VAL A 156 -4.34 -7.98 7.26
N ARG A 157 -4.06 -7.81 5.97
CA ARG A 157 -5.11 -7.68 4.96
C ARG A 157 -5.67 -9.04 4.56
N ILE A 158 -6.26 -9.73 5.55
CA ILE A 158 -6.74 -11.12 5.47
C ILE A 158 -7.71 -11.38 4.32
N ARG A 159 -8.44 -10.35 3.85
CA ARG A 159 -9.36 -10.48 2.71
C ARG A 159 -8.68 -10.90 1.41
N HIS A 160 -7.37 -10.63 1.28
CA HIS A 160 -6.58 -10.99 0.12
C HIS A 160 -5.82 -12.31 0.33
N LEU A 161 -5.94 -12.98 1.49
CA LEU A 161 -5.08 -14.12 1.80
C LEU A 161 -5.85 -15.43 1.72
N ILE A 162 -5.33 -16.36 0.93
CA ILE A 162 -5.76 -17.75 0.91
C ILE A 162 -4.63 -18.68 1.38
N PRO A 163 -4.94 -19.75 2.15
CA PRO A 163 -3.96 -20.75 2.57
C PRO A 163 -3.13 -21.36 1.43
N ALA A 164 -1.80 -21.35 1.55
CA ALA A 164 -0.90 -22.11 0.68
C ALA A 164 -0.20 -23.25 1.45
N PRO A 165 -0.38 -24.54 1.06
CA PRO A 165 0.18 -25.68 1.80
C PRO A 165 1.71 -25.79 1.75
N LEU A 166 2.34 -25.37 0.64
CA LEU A 166 3.78 -25.61 0.39
C LEU A 166 4.61 -24.32 0.24
N GLY A 167 3.96 -23.16 0.17
CA GLY A 167 4.58 -21.83 0.33
C GLY A 167 5.75 -21.50 -0.59
N ARG A 168 5.96 -22.23 -1.68
CA ARG A 168 6.92 -21.85 -2.73
C ARG A 168 6.27 -20.83 -3.62
N MET A 169 6.98 -19.75 -3.89
CA MET A 169 6.56 -18.71 -4.81
C MET A 169 7.76 -18.09 -5.50
N GLU A 170 7.56 -17.74 -6.75
CA GLU A 170 8.51 -16.94 -7.51
C GLU A 170 8.37 -15.46 -7.13
N LYS A 171 9.46 -14.71 -7.27
CA LYS A 171 9.44 -13.25 -7.03
C LYS A 171 8.45 -12.53 -7.95
N THR A 172 8.21 -13.08 -9.14
CA THR A 172 7.28 -12.56 -10.13
C THR A 172 5.83 -12.65 -9.65
N GLU A 173 5.43 -13.74 -8.99
CA GLU A 173 4.06 -13.89 -8.45
C GLU A 173 3.76 -12.80 -7.40
N LEU A 174 4.75 -12.47 -6.56
CA LEU A 174 4.63 -11.35 -5.62
C LEU A 174 4.49 -10.00 -6.33
N ALA A 175 5.24 -9.77 -7.40
CA ALA A 175 5.19 -8.53 -8.15
C ALA A 175 3.87 -8.37 -8.93
N GLU A 176 3.39 -9.44 -9.54
CA GLU A 176 2.15 -9.49 -10.33
C GLU A 176 0.93 -9.08 -9.51
N PHE A 177 0.89 -9.47 -8.22
CA PHE A 177 -0.19 -9.08 -7.30
C PHE A 177 -0.42 -7.56 -7.26
N VAL A 178 0.61 -6.74 -7.37
CA VAL A 178 0.45 -5.28 -7.35
C VAL A 178 -0.39 -4.79 -8.52
N ALA A 179 -0.11 -5.29 -9.73
CA ALA A 179 -0.86 -4.94 -10.93
C ALA A 179 -2.29 -5.49 -10.89
N GLU A 180 -2.49 -6.65 -10.26
CA GLU A 180 -3.80 -7.26 -10.06
C GLU A 180 -4.65 -6.47 -9.06
N VAL A 181 -4.11 -6.18 -7.87
CA VAL A 181 -4.86 -5.55 -6.78
C VAL A 181 -5.23 -4.10 -7.09
N ASN A 182 -4.41 -3.40 -7.87
CA ASN A 182 -4.73 -2.05 -8.35
C ASN A 182 -5.86 -2.06 -9.40
N ARG A 183 -6.06 -3.16 -10.14
CA ARG A 183 -7.16 -3.32 -11.10
C ARG A 183 -8.43 -3.85 -10.44
N ASP A 184 -8.28 -4.78 -9.50
CA ASP A 184 -9.37 -5.43 -8.78
C ASP A 184 -9.00 -5.61 -7.31
N ALA A 185 -9.66 -4.85 -6.44
CA ALA A 185 -9.43 -4.88 -5.00
C ALA A 185 -9.92 -6.19 -4.31
N SER A 186 -10.51 -7.13 -5.04
CA SER A 186 -10.97 -8.42 -4.51
C SER A 186 -9.99 -9.57 -4.74
N VAL A 187 -8.90 -9.35 -5.49
CA VAL A 187 -7.93 -10.41 -5.80
C VAL A 187 -7.33 -11.02 -4.54
N SER A 188 -7.10 -12.33 -4.62
CA SER A 188 -6.56 -13.13 -3.54
C SER A 188 -5.16 -13.60 -3.87
N PHE A 189 -4.37 -13.84 -2.83
CA PHE A 189 -2.98 -14.19 -2.89
C PHE A 189 -2.71 -15.39 -1.98
N SER A 190 -2.02 -16.38 -2.53
CA SER A 190 -1.65 -17.60 -1.81
C SER A 190 -0.52 -17.32 -0.83
N TRP A 191 -0.78 -17.45 0.47
CA TRP A 191 0.21 -17.15 1.51
C TRP A 191 0.46 -18.37 2.42
N PRO A 192 1.73 -18.67 2.76
CA PRO A 192 2.06 -19.78 3.67
C PRO A 192 1.26 -19.70 4.98
N MET A 193 0.64 -20.81 5.38
CA MET A 193 -0.17 -20.89 6.58
C MET A 193 0.54 -20.35 7.83
N GLY A 194 -0.19 -19.58 8.66
CA GLY A 194 0.32 -19.02 9.92
C GLY A 194 0.02 -17.53 10.15
N TYR A 195 -1.15 -17.05 9.74
CA TYR A 195 -1.57 -15.65 9.87
C TYR A 195 -2.58 -15.33 10.98
N LEU A 196 -2.92 -16.34 11.79
CA LEU A 196 -3.69 -16.23 13.02
C LEU A 196 -2.79 -16.46 14.24
#